data_AF-A0A1H6BGK4-F1
#
_entry.id   AF-A0A1H6BGK4-F1
#
_cell.length_a   1.000
_cell.length_b   1.000
_cell.length_c   1.000
_cell.angle_alpha   90.00
_cell.angle_beta   90.00
_cell.angle_gamma   90.00
#
_symmetry.space_group_name_H-M   'P 1'
#
loop_
_entity.id
_entity.type
_entity.pdbx_description
1 polymer ?
#
loop_
_entity_poly.entity_id
_entity_poly.type
_entity_poly.pdbx_seq_one_letter_code
_entity_poly.pdbx_strand_id
1 'polypeptide(L)'
;MNVHRSSTVESMLIVTTDGLPGFEIRRVLGPVLGVAVHNDQGMVPGPSPSSGTFRRSTGEQPGLGLAPTRREAVQRLAEEAQRMGANAVVGMCFDNALVGGGRGGHEVCAYGTAVVAEPAHGQAQGQHQYAKTGPQGQPAPPPYVEPQPGRPPMVGRNLTIGLHGDNPR
;
A
#
# COMPACT_ATOMS: atom_id res chain seq x y z
N MET A 1 22.67 -12.56 -36.12
CA MET A 1 21.39 -13.15 -35.64
C MET A 1 21.19 -12.69 -34.20
N ASN A 2 20.37 -11.66 -33.97
CA ASN A 2 20.16 -11.11 -32.63
C ASN A 2 18.88 -11.68 -32.02
N VAL A 3 19.02 -12.43 -30.93
CA VAL A 3 17.89 -12.80 -30.05
C VAL A 3 18.32 -12.59 -28.60
N HIS A 4 18.37 -11.32 -28.16
CA HIS A 4 18.39 -11.02 -26.74
C HIS A 4 16.94 -10.86 -26.28
N ARG A 5 16.27 -12.00 -26.02
CA ARG A 5 15.05 -11.98 -25.20
C ARG A 5 15.51 -11.81 -23.75
N SER A 6 15.61 -10.58 -23.27
CA SER A 6 15.63 -10.32 -21.82
C SER A 6 14.30 -10.80 -21.26
N SER A 7 14.30 -11.92 -20.54
CA SER A 7 13.16 -12.34 -19.72
C SER A 7 13.07 -11.39 -18.52
N THR A 8 12.35 -10.29 -18.70
CA THR A 8 12.15 -9.27 -17.68
C THR A 8 11.16 -9.79 -16.64
N VAL A 9 11.72 -10.30 -15.55
CA VAL A 9 11.20 -10.40 -14.17
C VAL A 9 9.91 -11.20 -13.94
N GLU A 10 10.10 -12.49 -13.63
CA GLU A 10 9.12 -13.34 -12.92
C GLU A 10 9.05 -12.93 -11.42
N SER A 11 8.66 -11.68 -11.13
CA SER A 11 8.36 -11.25 -9.76
C SER A 11 6.95 -10.64 -9.72
N MET A 12 6.07 -11.22 -8.91
CA MET A 12 4.73 -10.70 -8.63
C MET A 12 4.81 -9.25 -8.15
N LEU A 13 4.16 -8.33 -8.88
CA LEU A 13 4.11 -6.92 -8.49
C LEU A 13 2.98 -6.70 -7.47
N ILE A 14 3.31 -6.37 -6.23
CA ILE A 14 2.33 -6.15 -5.17
C ILE A 14 2.38 -4.68 -4.75
N VAL A 15 1.27 -3.98 -4.88
CA VAL A 15 1.16 -2.55 -4.56
C VAL A 15 -0.03 -2.27 -3.67
N THR A 16 0.05 -1.20 -2.89
CA THR A 16 -1.05 -0.70 -2.04
C THR A 16 -2.01 0.21 -2.81
N THR A 17 -1.62 0.67 -4.02
CA THR A 17 -2.47 1.50 -4.88
C THR A 17 -3.48 0.65 -5.63
N ASP A 18 -4.65 1.22 -5.92
CA ASP A 18 -5.70 0.54 -6.71
C ASP A 18 -5.31 0.36 -8.19
N GLY A 19 -4.39 1.20 -8.69
CA GLY A 19 -3.90 1.17 -10.06
C GLY A 19 -2.38 0.99 -10.13
N LEU A 20 -1.90 0.73 -11.35
CA LEU A 20 -0.49 0.54 -11.66
C LEU A 20 -0.06 1.57 -12.71
N PRO A 21 0.51 2.73 -12.30
CA PRO A 21 1.00 3.72 -13.25
C PRO A 21 2.02 3.12 -14.22
N GLY A 22 1.80 3.33 -15.52
CA GLY A 22 2.63 2.74 -16.58
C GLY A 22 2.25 1.31 -16.97
N PHE A 23 1.19 0.73 -16.39
CA PHE A 23 0.62 -0.56 -16.76
C PHE A 23 -0.89 -0.43 -17.04
N GLU A 24 -1.39 -1.32 -17.89
CA GLU A 24 -2.82 -1.53 -18.12
C GLU A 24 -3.24 -2.86 -17.48
N ILE A 25 -4.27 -2.83 -16.62
CA ILE A 25 -4.89 -4.04 -16.08
C ILE A 25 -5.74 -4.66 -17.19
N ARG A 26 -5.33 -5.82 -17.70
CA ARG A 26 -6.05 -6.58 -18.73
C ARG A 26 -7.20 -7.40 -18.16
N ARG A 27 -6.99 -7.98 -16.97
CA ARG A 27 -7.97 -8.87 -16.33
C ARG A 27 -7.90 -8.75 -14.82
N VAL A 28 -9.06 -8.73 -14.18
CA VAL A 28 -9.21 -8.91 -12.74
C VAL A 28 -9.55 -10.37 -12.47
N LEU A 29 -8.76 -11.03 -11.63
CA LEU A 29 -8.92 -12.45 -11.31
C LEU A 29 -9.71 -12.67 -10.01
N GLY A 30 -9.73 -11.68 -9.12
CA GLY A 30 -10.51 -11.69 -7.90
C GLY A 30 -9.68 -11.36 -6.64
N PRO A 31 -10.29 -11.46 -5.45
CA PRO A 31 -9.61 -11.22 -4.20
C PRO A 31 -8.60 -12.33 -3.88
N VAL A 32 -7.51 -11.97 -3.20
CA VAL A 32 -6.49 -12.89 -2.68
C VAL A 32 -6.14 -12.56 -1.24
N LEU A 33 -5.74 -13.57 -0.48
CA LEU A 33 -5.41 -13.49 0.94
C LEU A 33 -4.12 -14.26 1.23
N GLY A 34 -3.29 -13.73 2.14
CA GLY A 34 -2.19 -14.45 2.76
C GLY A 34 -2.15 -14.18 4.26
N VAL A 35 -2.20 -15.23 5.07
CA VAL A 35 -2.25 -15.13 6.54
C VAL A 35 -1.00 -15.72 7.14
N ALA A 36 -0.39 -15.04 8.09
CA ALA A 36 0.72 -15.55 8.90
C ALA A 36 0.50 -15.18 10.38
N VAL A 37 1.00 -16.02 11.29
CA VAL A 37 0.81 -15.82 12.73
C VAL A 37 2.17 -15.70 13.41
N HIS A 38 2.34 -14.65 14.20
CA HIS A 38 3.44 -14.48 15.12
C HIS A 38 3.03 -14.98 16.50
N ASN A 39 3.70 -16.02 16.99
CA ASN A 39 3.56 -16.50 18.35
C ASN A 39 4.61 -15.84 19.25
N ASP A 40 4.18 -15.28 20.39
CA ASP A 40 5.08 -14.71 21.40
C ASP A 40 5.88 -15.81 22.16
N GLN A 41 5.60 -17.08 21.87
CA GLN A 41 6.24 -18.23 22.49
C GLN A 41 7.61 -18.53 21.88
N GLY A 42 8.64 -17.81 22.35
CA GLY A 42 10.01 -18.05 21.89
C GLY A 42 11.16 -17.51 22.75
N MET A 43 10.89 -16.76 23.82
CA MET A 43 11.90 -16.46 24.84
C MET A 43 11.42 -16.98 26.20
N VAL A 44 11.59 -18.28 26.43
CA VAL A 44 11.76 -18.78 27.80
C VAL A 44 13.21 -18.43 28.15
N PRO A 45 13.50 -17.40 28.96
CA PRO A 45 14.80 -17.38 29.61
C PRO A 45 14.81 -18.61 30.51
N GLY A 46 15.66 -19.60 30.19
CA GLY A 46 16.13 -20.51 31.23
C GLY A 46 16.59 -19.70 32.44
N PRO A 47 16.55 -20.26 33.65
CA PRO A 47 16.83 -19.51 34.88
C PRO A 47 18.24 -18.91 34.81
N SER A 48 18.33 -17.62 34.47
CA SER A 48 19.54 -16.83 34.69
C SER A 48 19.40 -16.21 36.07
N PRO A 49 20.15 -16.67 37.08
CA PRO A 49 20.16 -16.01 38.37
C PRO A 49 20.97 -14.72 38.24
N SER A 50 20.55 -13.69 38.95
CA SER A 50 21.22 -12.39 39.09
C SER A 50 21.06 -11.41 37.92
N SER A 51 20.20 -10.41 38.12
CA SER A 51 20.68 -9.08 38.52
C SER A 51 19.52 -8.09 38.43
N GLY A 52 19.11 -7.62 39.60
CA GLY A 52 18.24 -6.46 39.71
C GLY A 52 18.94 -5.26 39.08
N THR A 53 18.44 -4.81 37.94
CA THR A 53 18.68 -3.46 37.46
C THR A 53 17.42 -3.01 36.77
N PHE A 54 16.77 -2.01 37.37
CA PHE A 54 15.62 -1.32 36.84
C PHE A 54 15.88 -0.90 35.39
N ARG A 55 15.40 -1.71 34.42
CA ARG A 55 15.19 -1.21 33.06
C ARG A 55 13.96 -0.32 33.11
N ARG A 56 14.20 0.95 33.39
CA ARG A 56 13.31 2.06 33.03
C ARG A 56 13.15 1.97 31.51
N SER A 57 12.09 1.28 31.06
CA SER A 57 11.76 1.15 29.64
C SER A 57 11.31 2.53 29.16
N THR A 58 12.23 3.25 28.53
CA THR A 58 11.96 4.47 27.78
C THR A 58 11.15 4.09 26.55
N GLY A 59 9.82 4.02 26.68
CA GLY A 59 8.77 4.31 25.67
C GLY A 59 8.74 3.60 24.32
N GLU A 60 9.84 3.05 23.81
CA GLU A 60 9.96 2.42 22.51
C GLU A 60 10.54 1.02 22.71
N GLN A 61 9.67 0.11 23.14
CA GLN A 61 9.96 -1.32 23.04
C GLN A 61 10.24 -1.59 21.55
N PRO A 62 11.42 -2.12 21.17
CA PRO A 62 11.69 -2.45 19.77
C PRO A 62 10.55 -3.36 19.30
N GLY A 63 9.78 -2.89 18.32
CA GLY A 63 8.50 -3.47 17.96
C GLY A 63 8.60 -4.99 17.87
N LEU A 64 7.68 -5.69 18.55
CA LEU A 64 7.54 -7.15 18.49
C LEU A 64 7.80 -7.63 17.06
N GLY A 65 8.50 -8.75 16.90
CA GLY A 65 9.04 -9.28 15.64
C GLY A 65 8.00 -9.65 14.56
N LEU A 66 7.18 -8.68 14.13
CA LEU A 66 6.12 -8.82 13.14
C LEU A 66 6.61 -8.65 11.71
N ALA A 67 7.80 -8.08 11.50
CA ALA A 67 8.35 -7.87 10.16
C ALA A 67 8.53 -9.20 9.38
N PRO A 68 9.08 -10.29 9.98
CA PRO A 68 9.09 -11.60 9.33
C PRO A 68 7.68 -12.12 9.01
N THR A 69 6.74 -12.02 9.95
CA THR A 69 5.34 -12.47 9.78
C THR A 69 4.63 -11.69 8.67
N ARG A 70 4.85 -10.38 8.55
CA ARG A 70 4.34 -9.58 7.42
C ARG A 70 4.89 -10.05 6.08
N ARG A 71 6.20 -10.36 6.00
CA ARG A 71 6.80 -10.89 4.77
C ARG A 71 6.20 -12.25 4.40
N GLU A 72 6.00 -13.12 5.38
CA GLU A 72 5.36 -14.42 5.18
C GLU A 72 3.91 -14.27 4.68
N ALA A 73 3.12 -13.37 5.26
CA ALA A 73 1.76 -13.07 4.80
C ALA A 73 1.75 -12.58 3.33
N VAL A 74 2.67 -11.68 2.97
CA VAL A 74 2.81 -11.19 1.58
C VAL A 74 3.25 -12.31 0.63
N GLN A 75 4.14 -13.21 1.05
CA GLN A 75 4.56 -14.35 0.25
C GLN A 75 3.38 -15.29 -0.02
N ARG A 76 2.58 -15.63 1.00
CA ARG A 76 1.39 -16.49 0.85
C ARG A 76 0.35 -15.85 -0.07
N LEU A 77 0.16 -14.52 0.02
CA LEU A 77 -0.69 -13.76 -0.90
C LEU A 77 -0.16 -13.80 -2.35
N ALA A 78 1.16 -13.71 -2.54
CA ALA A 78 1.78 -13.85 -3.86
C ALA A 78 1.57 -15.25 -4.45
N GLU A 79 1.74 -16.29 -3.64
CA GLU A 79 1.50 -17.68 -4.05
C GLU A 79 0.04 -17.93 -4.43
N GLU A 80 -0.92 -17.39 -3.66
CA GLU A 80 -2.35 -17.40 -3.99
C GLU A 80 -2.62 -16.73 -5.34
N ALA A 81 -2.11 -15.51 -5.55
CA ALA A 81 -2.26 -14.78 -6.79
C ALA A 81 -1.62 -15.51 -7.97
N GLN A 82 -0.46 -16.12 -7.78
CA GLN A 82 0.22 -16.92 -8.80
C GLN A 82 -0.60 -18.16 -9.19
N ARG A 83 -1.24 -18.85 -8.24
CA ARG A 83 -2.16 -19.97 -8.52
C ARG A 83 -3.34 -19.55 -9.40
N MET A 84 -3.77 -18.29 -9.31
CA MET A 84 -4.82 -17.73 -10.15
C MET A 84 -4.33 -17.28 -11.55
N GLY A 85 -3.01 -17.34 -11.81
CA GLY A 85 -2.40 -16.83 -13.03
C GLY A 85 -2.21 -15.31 -13.05
N ALA A 86 -2.20 -14.66 -11.88
CA ALA A 86 -1.92 -13.25 -11.76
C ALA A 86 -0.43 -12.96 -11.94
N ASN A 87 -0.11 -11.74 -12.37
CA ASN A 87 1.25 -11.20 -12.34
C ASN A 87 1.38 -9.95 -11.45
N ALA A 88 0.25 -9.46 -10.92
CA ALA A 88 0.24 -8.38 -9.95
C ALA A 88 -0.92 -8.51 -8.94
N VAL A 89 -0.76 -7.86 -7.78
CA VAL A 89 -1.81 -7.61 -6.79
C VAL A 89 -1.88 -6.11 -6.53
N VAL A 90 -3.08 -5.54 -6.67
CA VAL A 90 -3.37 -4.13 -6.40
C VAL A 90 -4.24 -3.96 -5.15
N GLY A 91 -4.25 -2.75 -4.60
CA GLY A 91 -5.03 -2.42 -3.40
C GLY A 91 -4.64 -3.25 -2.19
N MET A 92 -3.36 -3.65 -2.09
CA MET A 92 -2.90 -4.49 -0.98
C MET A 92 -3.02 -3.73 0.34
N CYS A 93 -3.57 -4.40 1.35
CA CYS A 93 -3.66 -3.90 2.70
C CYS A 93 -3.34 -5.00 3.72
N PHE A 94 -2.94 -4.60 4.92
CA PHE A 94 -2.77 -5.50 6.06
C PHE A 94 -3.94 -5.35 7.04
N ASP A 95 -4.39 -6.47 7.58
CA ASP A 95 -5.21 -6.56 8.78
C ASP A 95 -4.45 -7.35 9.85
N ASN A 96 -4.67 -7.03 11.13
CA ASN A 96 -4.00 -7.66 12.24
C ASN A 96 -4.95 -7.95 13.40
N ALA A 97 -5.02 -9.21 13.80
CA ALA A 97 -5.84 -9.66 14.92
C ALA A 97 -4.97 -10.24 16.04
N LEU A 98 -5.42 -10.10 17.28
CA LEU A 98 -4.80 -10.80 18.40
C LEU A 98 -5.39 -12.21 18.48
N VAL A 99 -4.54 -13.23 18.37
CA VAL A 99 -4.95 -14.62 18.52
C VAL A 99 -4.84 -14.98 20.00
N GLY A 100 -5.98 -15.32 20.62
CA GLY A 100 -6.13 -15.36 22.07
C GLY A 100 -6.65 -16.70 22.61
N GLY A 101 -5.73 -17.50 23.15
CA GLY A 101 -6.00 -18.60 24.08
C GLY A 101 -4.80 -18.78 25.01
N GLY A 102 -4.71 -17.97 26.07
CA GLY A 102 -3.71 -18.07 27.16
C GLY A 102 -2.24 -17.79 26.82
N ARG A 103 -1.83 -17.82 25.55
CA ARG A 103 -0.43 -17.71 25.09
C ARG A 103 -0.33 -16.76 23.89
N GLY A 104 -0.65 -15.48 24.12
CA GLY A 104 -0.91 -14.46 23.09
C GLY A 104 -0.05 -14.55 21.81
N GLY A 105 -0.69 -14.29 20.67
CA GLY A 105 -0.03 -14.17 19.37
C GLY A 105 -0.70 -13.10 18.51
N HIS A 106 -0.02 -12.67 17.45
CA HIS A 106 -0.52 -11.72 16.46
C HIS A 106 -0.71 -12.41 15.12
N GLU A 107 -1.94 -12.44 14.63
CA GLU A 107 -2.23 -12.78 13.25
C GLU A 107 -2.04 -11.55 12.37
N VAL A 108 -1.41 -11.75 11.23
CA VAL A 108 -1.21 -10.77 10.18
C VAL A 108 -1.82 -11.33 8.89
N CYS A 109 -2.81 -10.64 8.37
CA CYS A 109 -3.47 -10.94 7.11
C CYS A 109 -3.06 -9.88 6.08
N ALA A 110 -2.51 -10.30 4.95
CA ALA A 110 -2.39 -9.47 3.74
C ALA A 110 -3.54 -9.82 2.81
N TYR A 111 -4.19 -8.83 2.21
CA TYR A 111 -5.24 -9.05 1.21
C TYR A 111 -5.13 -8.02 0.10
N GLY A 112 -5.69 -8.33 -1.07
CA GLY A 112 -5.74 -7.44 -2.23
C GLY A 112 -6.48 -8.06 -3.40
N THR A 113 -6.36 -7.46 -4.59
CA THR A 113 -6.99 -7.96 -5.82
C THR A 113 -5.93 -8.46 -6.79
N ALA A 114 -6.01 -9.74 -7.15
CA ALA A 114 -5.15 -10.35 -8.16
C ALA A 114 -5.55 -9.91 -9.57
N VAL A 115 -4.57 -9.49 -10.36
CA VAL A 115 -4.77 -8.96 -11.71
C VAL A 115 -3.69 -9.47 -12.68
N VAL A 116 -4.02 -9.42 -13.97
CA VAL A 116 -3.05 -9.52 -15.07
C VAL A 116 -2.84 -8.11 -15.62
N ALA A 117 -1.63 -7.59 -15.53
CA ALA A 117 -1.25 -6.27 -15.99
C ALA A 117 -0.15 -6.35 -17.07
N GLU A 118 -0.20 -5.46 -18.05
CA GLU A 118 0.81 -5.34 -19.11
C GLU A 118 1.36 -3.91 -19.13
N PRO A 119 2.65 -3.70 -19.47
CA PRO A 119 3.19 -2.35 -19.65
C PRO A 119 2.38 -1.58 -20.69
N ALA A 120 1.93 -0.37 -20.35
CA ALA A 120 1.19 0.48 -21.28
C ALA A 120 2.12 0.89 -22.44
N HIS A 121 1.79 0.47 -23.66
CA HIS A 121 2.54 0.83 -24.86
C HIS A 121 2.24 2.28 -25.26
N GLY A 122 2.97 3.21 -24.66
CA GLY A 122 3.03 4.59 -25.12
C GLY A 122 2.52 5.61 -24.12
N GLN A 123 3.41 6.01 -23.20
CA GLN A 123 3.73 7.43 -23.05
C GLN A 123 5.26 7.56 -22.95
N ALA A 124 5.87 7.80 -24.11
CA ALA A 124 7.18 8.44 -24.14
C ALA A 124 7.05 9.77 -23.38
N GLN A 125 7.85 9.93 -22.33
CA GLN A 125 8.46 11.20 -21.95
C GLN A 125 7.53 12.43 -22.06
N GLY A 126 6.51 12.50 -21.21
CA GLY A 126 6.14 13.80 -20.65
C GLY A 126 7.29 14.25 -19.76
N GLN A 127 8.36 14.78 -20.37
CA GLN A 127 9.39 15.51 -19.65
C GLN A 127 8.66 16.52 -18.75
N HIS A 128 8.70 16.31 -17.43
CA HIS A 128 8.64 17.42 -16.50
C HIS A 128 9.91 18.22 -16.75
N GLN A 129 9.88 19.00 -17.84
CA GLN A 129 10.86 20.02 -18.10
C GLN A 129 10.56 21.10 -17.07
N TYR A 130 11.10 20.92 -15.87
CA TYR A 130 11.43 22.05 -15.01
C TYR A 130 12.36 22.92 -15.83
N ALA A 131 11.76 23.85 -16.58
CA ALA A 131 12.49 24.87 -17.29
C ALA A 131 13.32 25.60 -16.23
N LYS A 132 14.63 25.36 -16.26
CA LYS A 132 15.60 26.20 -15.58
C LYS A 132 15.59 27.54 -16.29
N THR A 133 14.67 28.43 -15.95
CA THR A 133 14.77 29.84 -16.31
C THR A 133 15.84 30.48 -15.43
N GLY A 134 17.04 30.60 -15.97
CA GLY A 134 18.03 31.58 -15.55
C GLY A 134 17.55 33.02 -15.83
N PRO A 135 18.24 34.04 -15.32
CA PRO A 135 17.62 35.17 -14.66
C PRO A 135 17.19 36.27 -15.63
N GLN A 136 15.90 36.64 -15.61
CA GLN A 136 15.36 38.01 -15.62
C GLN A 136 13.86 38.01 -15.98
N GLY A 137 13.06 38.70 -15.16
CA GLY A 137 11.65 39.01 -15.42
C GLY A 137 10.69 38.21 -14.55
N GLN A 138 10.30 38.78 -13.40
CA GLN A 138 9.13 38.30 -12.65
C GLN A 138 7.91 38.30 -13.59
N PRO A 139 7.15 37.20 -13.74
CA PRO A 139 5.85 37.27 -14.38
C PRO A 139 4.94 38.12 -13.50
N ALA A 140 4.35 39.18 -14.08
CA ALA A 140 3.46 40.08 -13.38
C ALA A 140 2.30 39.29 -12.74
N PRO A 141 1.89 39.62 -11.50
CA PRO A 141 0.71 39.01 -10.91
C PRO A 141 -0.51 39.28 -11.80
N PRO A 142 -1.47 38.33 -11.87
CA PRO A 142 -2.71 38.55 -12.62
C PRO A 142 -3.42 39.82 -12.12
N PRO A 143 -4.11 40.56 -13.00
CA PRO A 143 -4.82 41.77 -12.59
C PRO A 143 -5.79 41.43 -11.46
N TYR A 144 -5.71 42.21 -10.38
CA TYR A 144 -6.59 42.06 -9.23
C TYR A 144 -8.02 42.33 -9.70
N VAL A 145 -8.82 41.28 -9.89
CA VAL A 145 -10.25 41.43 -10.13
C VAL A 145 -10.89 41.69 -8.78
N GLU A 146 -11.42 42.89 -8.60
CA GLU A 146 -12.14 43.26 -7.39
C GLU A 146 -13.29 42.25 -7.16
N PRO A 147 -13.38 41.61 -5.97
CA PRO A 147 -14.44 40.65 -5.70
C PRO A 147 -15.79 41.37 -5.72
N GLN A 148 -16.65 41.01 -6.68
CA GLN A 148 -18.03 41.51 -6.70
C GLN A 148 -18.76 41.06 -5.42
N PRO A 149 -19.36 41.99 -4.66
CA PRO A 149 -20.06 41.66 -3.43
C PRO A 149 -21.31 40.84 -3.75
N GLY A 150 -21.31 39.56 -3.34
CA GLY A 150 -22.53 38.73 -3.37
C GLY A 150 -22.38 37.30 -3.92
N ARG A 151 -21.20 36.85 -4.37
CA ARG A 151 -21.00 35.45 -4.76
C ARG A 151 -19.92 34.77 -3.92
N PRO A 152 -20.22 33.69 -3.17
CA PRO A 152 -19.18 32.95 -2.47
C PRO A 152 -18.23 32.29 -3.48
N PRO A 153 -16.92 32.22 -3.18
CA PRO A 153 -15.94 31.57 -4.04
C PRO A 153 -16.24 30.07 -4.15
N MET A 154 -16.36 29.59 -5.39
CA MET A 154 -16.50 28.15 -5.67
C MET A 154 -15.13 27.48 -5.50
N VAL A 155 -14.85 26.94 -4.31
CA VAL A 155 -13.75 25.99 -4.08
C VAL A 155 -14.27 24.79 -3.28
N GLY A 156 -14.21 23.63 -3.94
CA GLY A 156 -14.02 22.30 -3.36
C GLY A 156 -15.11 21.73 -2.46
N ARG A 157 -15.93 20.82 -2.99
CA ARG A 157 -16.50 19.70 -2.22
C ARG A 157 -16.66 18.45 -3.08
N ASN A 158 -15.65 17.58 -3.00
CA ASN A 158 -15.78 16.18 -3.34
C ASN A 158 -16.24 15.47 -2.06
N LEU A 159 -17.14 14.49 -2.18
CA LEU A 159 -17.62 13.54 -1.16
C LEU A 159 -18.90 13.92 -0.40
N THR A 160 -20.00 13.25 -0.77
CA THR A 160 -20.85 12.51 0.16
C THR A 160 -21.52 11.38 -0.62
N ILE A 161 -21.30 10.14 -0.17
CA ILE A 161 -21.96 8.94 -0.68
C ILE A 161 -23.46 9.05 -0.32
N GLY A 162 -24.34 8.91 -1.30
CA GLY A 162 -25.78 8.84 -1.05
C GLY A 162 -26.15 7.43 -0.60
N LEU A 163 -26.47 7.24 0.67
CA LEU A 163 -27.26 6.09 1.11
C LEU A 163 -28.70 6.33 0.66
N HIS A 164 -29.10 5.73 -0.46
CA HIS A 164 -30.51 5.56 -0.82
C HIS A 164 -30.99 4.21 -0.28
N GLY A 165 -32.05 4.22 0.53
CA GLY A 165 -32.72 3.01 0.95
C GLY A 165 -33.78 3.23 2.03
N ASP A 166 -35.03 3.32 1.58
CA ASP A 166 -36.25 2.92 2.27
C ASP A 166 -36.99 3.91 3.20
N ASN A 167 -38.01 4.52 2.59
CA ASN A 167 -39.22 5.01 3.24
C ASN A 167 -40.17 3.82 3.53
N PRO A 168 -40.92 3.84 4.64
CA PRO A 168 -42.35 3.64 4.47
C PRO A 168 -43.24 4.55 5.33
N ARG A 169 -44.17 5.18 4.58
CA ARG A 169 -45.54 5.64 4.88
C ARG A 169 -45.77 6.69 5.98
#